data_AF-A0A2T5EIB7-F1
#
_entry.id   AF-A0A2T5EIB7-F1
#
_cell.length_a   1.000
_cell.length_b   1.000
_cell.length_c   1.000
_cell.angle_alpha   90.00
_cell.angle_beta   90.00
_cell.angle_gamma   90.00
#
_symmetry.space_group_name_H-M   'P 1'
#
loop_
_entity.id
_entity.type
_entity.pdbx_description
1 polymer ?
#
loop_
_entity_poly.entity_id
_entity_poly.type
_entity_poly.pdbx_seq_one_letter_code
_entity_poly.pdbx_strand_id
1 'polypeptide(L)'
;MDNFEHDFLEGCKRVGVKNTSRLKYPPKHYRAVYVDRTNNSQDLIGVKEFHLAVGGGEYKVAKVAYQLLNTPDDSSDLEVPPTPQWYQQFVANTASFAQSLWGDISTQIKHEVDERVQMSEAAKNQAEREQTIVEDYLEDIIAEKETLEVTVEELAGYSQRNEQLKHEIKDLARDKQHIENKLSDAIEELNSLRSYTPELQSLRTQVAILETELEHRSQQTNDLRIALDVVNSLKSVSKDTETLTDDTVNEGICD
;
A
#
# COMPACT_ATOMS: atom_id res chain seq x y z
N MET A 1 20.99 79.53 50.44
CA MET A 1 19.78 78.85 49.96
C MET A 1 20.01 78.57 48.48
N ASP A 2 19.77 77.35 47.99
CA ASP A 2 20.07 76.93 46.61
C ASP A 2 19.44 77.90 45.59
N ASN A 3 20.25 78.69 44.87
CA ASN A 3 19.77 79.60 43.82
C ASN A 3 18.90 78.85 42.80
N PHE A 4 19.27 77.60 42.50
CA PHE A 4 18.53 76.73 41.59
C PHE A 4 17.07 76.51 42.02
N GLU A 5 16.79 76.30 43.31
CA GLU A 5 15.43 76.03 43.78
C GLU A 5 14.54 77.27 43.65
N HIS A 6 15.09 78.45 43.97
CA HIS A 6 14.42 79.72 43.78
C HIS A 6 14.13 80.00 42.29
N ASP A 7 15.16 79.89 41.45
CA ASP A 7 15.08 80.24 40.02
C ASP A 7 14.22 79.26 39.23
N PHE A 8 14.22 77.98 39.63
CA PHE A 8 13.34 76.97 39.06
C PHE A 8 11.87 77.25 39.37
N LEU A 9 11.53 77.59 40.62
CA LEU A 9 10.15 77.90 41.00
C LEU A 9 9.66 79.19 40.32
N GLU A 10 10.53 80.19 40.19
CA GLU A 10 10.22 81.41 39.45
C GLU A 10 10.03 81.14 37.95
N GLY A 11 10.93 80.36 37.34
CA GLY A 11 10.83 79.91 35.95
C GLY A 11 9.54 79.14 35.67
N CYS A 12 9.11 78.27 36.61
CA CYS A 12 7.84 77.55 36.52
C CYS A 12 6.63 78.51 36.51
N LYS A 13 6.64 79.57 37.33
CA LYS A 13 5.58 80.59 37.32
C LYS A 13 5.52 81.34 35.99
N ARG A 14 6.68 81.71 35.42
CA ARG A 14 6.76 82.40 34.12
C ARG A 14 6.18 81.58 32.97
N VAL A 15 6.31 80.25 33.00
CA VAL A 15 5.74 79.35 31.98
C VAL A 15 4.29 78.94 32.24
N GLY A 16 3.63 79.55 33.24
CA GLY A 16 2.19 79.43 33.49
C GLY A 16 1.79 78.39 34.54
N VAL A 17 2.72 77.88 35.36
CA VAL A 17 2.39 76.97 36.46
C VAL A 17 1.79 77.77 37.62
N LYS A 18 0.46 77.73 37.75
CA LYS A 18 -0.30 78.54 38.73
C LYS A 18 -0.03 78.20 40.20
N ASN A 19 0.34 76.95 40.49
CA ASN A 19 0.61 76.51 41.86
C ASN A 19 1.85 75.60 41.90
N THR A 20 3.01 76.21 42.18
CA THR A 20 4.31 75.52 42.22
C THR A 20 4.40 74.48 43.35
N SER A 21 3.51 74.53 44.35
CA SER A 21 3.43 73.52 45.41
C SER A 21 2.74 72.22 44.97
N ARG A 22 2.14 72.18 43.77
CA ARG A 22 1.50 70.98 43.19
C ARG A 22 2.33 70.36 42.06
N LEU A 23 3.60 70.74 41.93
CA LEU A 23 4.50 70.09 40.99
C LEU A 23 4.60 68.60 41.33
N LYS A 24 4.52 67.75 40.30
CA LYS A 24 4.60 66.29 40.45
C LYS A 24 5.89 65.85 41.16
N TYR A 25 6.97 66.59 40.94
CA TYR A 25 8.28 66.33 41.53
C TYR A 25 8.91 67.62 42.08
N PRO A 26 9.68 67.54 43.18
CA PRO A 26 10.37 68.70 43.73
C PRO A 26 11.57 69.11 42.85
N PRO A 27 12.07 70.36 42.95
CA PRO A 27 13.19 70.87 42.15
C PRO A 27 14.45 69.99 42.26
N LYS A 28 14.72 69.44 43.45
CA LYS A 28 15.83 68.52 43.71
C LYS A 28 15.78 67.24 42.87
N HIS A 29 14.58 66.74 42.55
CA HIS A 29 14.39 65.56 41.70
C HIS A 29 14.87 65.84 40.26
N TYR A 30 14.51 67.00 39.70
CA TYR A 30 14.96 67.39 38.37
C TYR A 30 16.48 67.52 38.28
N ARG A 31 17.12 68.09 39.31
CA ARG A 31 18.59 68.19 39.39
C ARG A 31 19.26 66.81 39.50
N ALA A 32 18.73 65.93 40.34
CA ALA A 32 19.26 64.58 40.52
C ALA A 32 19.19 63.76 39.22
N VAL A 33 18.04 63.77 38.54
CA VAL A 33 17.86 63.08 37.27
C VAL A 33 18.78 63.65 36.18
N TYR A 34 19.01 64.97 36.18
CA TYR A 34 19.92 65.57 35.22
C TYR A 34 21.35 65.09 35.44
N VAL A 35 21.86 65.16 36.67
CA VAL A 35 23.22 64.69 37.02
C VAL A 35 23.43 63.22 36.70
N ASP A 36 22.43 62.38 37.02
CA ASP A 36 22.46 60.93 36.75
C ASP A 36 22.52 60.64 35.24
N ARG A 37 21.80 61.42 34.43
CA ARG A 37 21.71 61.21 32.99
C ARG A 37 22.84 61.82 32.19
N THR A 38 23.46 62.88 32.69
CA THR A 38 24.57 63.55 32.02
C THR A 38 25.93 63.10 32.56
N ASN A 39 26.00 62.10 33.44
CA ASN A 39 27.22 61.69 34.13
C ASN A 39 27.97 62.90 34.71
N ASN A 40 27.29 63.71 35.51
CA ASN A 40 27.86 64.95 36.06
C ASN A 40 28.21 65.99 34.97
N SER A 41 27.32 66.17 33.99
CA SER A 41 27.43 67.16 32.88
C SER A 41 28.45 66.85 31.78
N GLN A 42 28.92 65.60 31.65
CA GLN A 42 29.81 65.17 30.55
C GLN A 42 29.04 64.75 29.29
N ASP A 43 27.83 64.20 29.44
CA ASP A 43 27.01 63.71 28.32
C ASP A 43 25.86 64.67 27.99
N LEU A 44 25.65 64.96 26.70
CA LEU A 44 24.55 65.80 26.22
C LEU A 44 23.26 64.98 26.14
N ILE A 45 22.29 65.29 27.01
CA ILE A 45 20.92 64.73 26.93
C ILE A 45 19.98 65.72 26.25
N GLY A 46 19.08 65.26 25.38
CA GLY A 46 18.06 66.14 24.80
C GLY A 46 16.95 66.51 25.81
N VAL A 47 16.31 67.68 25.67
CA VAL A 47 15.19 68.12 26.54
C VAL A 47 14.06 67.07 26.63
N LYS A 48 13.76 66.39 25.50
CA LYS A 48 12.73 65.34 25.43
C LYS A 48 13.12 64.10 26.22
N GLU A 49 14.38 63.67 26.11
CA GLU A 49 14.91 62.52 26.84
C GLU A 49 15.00 62.82 28.33
N PHE A 50 15.43 64.03 28.69
CA PHE A 50 15.43 64.50 30.08
C PHE A 50 14.02 64.49 30.67
N HIS A 51 13.03 64.98 29.92
CA HIS A 51 11.63 64.95 30.35
C HIS A 51 11.11 63.52 30.60
N LEU A 52 11.46 62.58 29.72
CA LEU A 52 11.12 61.17 29.87
C LEU A 52 11.82 60.56 31.09
N ALA A 53 13.11 60.84 31.27
CA ALA A 53 13.91 60.35 32.39
C ALA A 53 13.39 60.83 33.75
N VAL A 54 12.82 62.03 33.82
CA VAL A 54 12.18 62.56 35.03
C VAL A 54 10.92 61.76 35.44
N GLY A 55 10.32 60.99 34.53
CA GLY A 55 9.17 60.14 34.83
C GLY A 55 7.81 60.80 34.58
N GLY A 56 7.69 61.59 33.51
CA GLY A 56 6.40 62.04 32.95
C GLY A 56 5.63 63.08 33.78
N GLY A 57 6.24 64.26 34.00
CA GLY A 57 5.58 65.45 34.55
C GLY A 57 5.01 66.39 33.48
N GLU A 58 4.88 67.69 33.75
CA GLU A 58 4.61 68.67 32.69
C GLU A 58 5.90 68.95 31.90
N TYR A 59 5.86 68.80 30.57
CA TYR A 59 7.01 69.04 29.70
C TYR A 59 7.60 70.45 29.87
N LYS A 60 6.75 71.46 30.12
CA LYS A 60 7.16 72.85 30.35
C LYS A 60 8.04 72.99 31.59
N VAL A 61 7.75 72.23 32.65
CA VAL A 61 8.53 72.23 33.90
C VAL A 61 9.89 71.56 33.69
N ALA A 62 9.92 70.42 33.00
CA ALA A 62 11.18 69.76 32.66
C ALA A 62 12.06 70.64 31.76
N LYS A 63 11.46 71.39 30.83
CA LYS A 63 12.18 72.36 29.99
C LYS A 63 12.81 73.49 30.80
N VAL A 64 12.11 74.02 31.81
CA VAL A 64 12.66 75.07 32.71
C VAL A 64 13.87 74.54 33.49
N ALA A 65 13.76 73.36 34.11
CA ALA A 65 14.90 72.73 34.80
C ALA A 65 16.08 72.50 33.83
N TYR A 66 15.79 71.95 32.64
CA TYR A 66 16.82 71.71 31.64
C TYR A 66 17.55 72.99 31.24
N GLN A 67 16.83 74.10 31.05
CA GLN A 67 17.43 75.37 30.66
C GLN A 67 18.30 75.96 31.77
N LEU A 68 17.88 75.85 33.03
CA LEU A 68 18.66 76.33 34.18
C LEU A 68 19.89 75.46 34.47
N LEU A 69 19.85 74.17 34.12
CA LEU A 69 20.96 73.24 34.32
C LEU A 69 21.94 73.20 33.13
N ASN A 70 21.49 73.61 31.94
CA ASN A 70 22.33 73.76 30.74
C ASN A 70 22.70 75.21 30.45
N THR A 71 22.30 76.18 31.27
CA THR A 71 22.91 77.51 31.19
C THR A 71 24.38 77.34 31.54
N PRO A 72 25.31 77.60 30.60
CA PRO A 72 26.72 77.58 30.93
C PRO A 72 26.93 78.61 32.05
N ASP A 73 27.59 78.20 33.12
CA ASP A 73 28.17 79.12 34.06
C ASP A 73 29.18 79.94 33.23
N ASP A 74 28.89 81.22 32.98
CA ASP A 74 29.76 82.15 32.22
C ASP A 74 31.04 82.50 33.01
N SER A 75 31.55 81.56 33.82
CA SER A 75 32.67 81.75 34.73
C SER A 75 33.56 80.52 34.84
N SER A 76 34.06 80.01 33.72
CA SER A 76 35.38 79.35 33.71
C SER A 76 35.95 79.27 32.30
N ASP A 77 36.59 80.36 31.87
CA ASP A 77 37.77 80.28 31.00
C ASP A 77 38.87 79.55 31.79
N LEU A 78 38.75 78.22 31.89
CA LEU A 78 39.90 77.37 32.15
C LEU A 78 40.51 77.08 30.78
N GLU A 79 41.49 77.89 30.41
CA GLU A 79 42.47 77.51 29.40
C GLU A 79 43.03 76.14 29.79
N VAL A 80 42.49 75.08 29.17
CA VAL A 80 43.08 73.75 29.23
C VAL A 80 44.47 73.92 28.61
N PRO A 81 45.56 73.63 29.36
CA PRO A 81 46.91 73.77 28.81
C PRO A 81 47.00 72.94 27.53
N PRO A 82 47.66 73.44 26.47
CA PRO A 82 47.74 72.72 25.20
C PRO A 82 48.30 71.32 25.47
N THR A 83 47.58 70.31 25.00
CA THR A 83 48.00 68.91 25.15
C THR A 83 49.43 68.78 24.65
N PRO A 84 50.36 68.23 25.45
CA PRO A 84 51.76 68.15 25.06
C PRO A 84 51.91 67.48 23.69
N GLN A 85 52.78 68.03 22.83
CA GLN A 85 52.96 67.50 21.46
C GLN A 85 53.28 66.00 21.42
N TRP A 86 54.03 65.49 22.41
CA TRP A 86 54.35 64.07 22.53
C TRP A 86 53.09 63.20 22.73
N TYR A 87 52.10 63.72 23.46
CA TYR A 87 50.83 63.02 23.71
C TYR A 87 49.96 63.02 22.45
N GLN A 88 49.91 64.14 21.72
CA GLN A 88 49.20 64.20 20.44
C GLN A 88 49.82 63.25 19.40
N GLN A 89 51.16 63.17 19.33
CA GLN A 89 51.85 62.21 18.48
C GLN A 89 51.60 60.76 18.91
N PHE A 90 51.61 60.47 20.22
CA PHE A 90 51.29 59.14 20.73
C PHE A 90 49.86 58.72 20.37
N VAL A 91 48.87 59.60 20.56
CA VAL A 91 47.47 59.33 20.21
C VAL A 91 47.33 59.13 18.69
N ALA A 92 47.95 59.97 17.86
CA ALA A 92 47.90 59.83 16.41
C ALA A 92 48.54 58.52 15.91
N ASN A 93 49.70 58.15 16.48
CA ASN A 93 50.38 56.90 16.15
C ASN A 93 49.56 55.68 16.60
N THR A 94 48.95 55.73 17.79
CA THR A 94 48.13 54.63 18.32
C THR A 94 46.83 54.50 17.54
N ALA A 95 46.20 55.60 17.14
CA ALA A 95 45.02 55.61 16.30
C ALA A 95 45.32 55.04 14.90
N SER A 96 46.46 55.40 14.32
CA SER A 96 46.90 54.89 13.01
C SER A 96 47.21 53.39 13.09
N PHE A 97 47.88 52.94 14.16
CA PHE A 97 48.10 51.52 14.44
C PHE A 97 46.79 50.76 14.62
N ALA A 98 45.86 51.27 15.42
CA ALA A 98 44.56 50.64 15.65
C ALA A 98 43.71 50.57 14.37
N GLN A 99 43.74 51.61 13.53
CA GLN A 99 43.06 51.60 12.23
C GLN A 99 43.67 50.58 11.27
N SER A 100 45.01 50.48 11.21
CA SER A 100 45.68 49.45 10.41
C SER A 100 45.31 48.05 10.89
N LEU A 101 45.42 47.80 12.20
CA LEU A 101 45.08 46.51 12.81
C LEU A 101 43.61 46.14 12.57
N TRP A 102 42.70 47.11 12.67
CA TRP A 102 41.29 46.92 12.37
C TRP A 102 41.05 46.61 10.90
N GLY A 103 41.77 47.28 9.99
CA GLY A 103 41.75 46.98 8.57
C GLY A 103 42.16 45.55 8.26
N ASP A 104 43.25 45.08 8.88
CA ASP A 104 43.76 43.72 8.71
C ASP A 104 42.76 42.69 9.26
N ILE A 105 42.26 42.89 10.49
CA ILE A 105 41.26 42.01 11.11
C ILE A 105 39.98 41.96 10.28
N SER A 106 39.47 43.09 9.83
CA SER A 106 38.25 43.17 9.02
C SER A 106 38.40 42.42 7.69
N THR A 107 39.55 42.57 7.03
CA THR A 107 39.86 41.87 5.78
C THR A 107 39.93 40.36 6.01
N GLN A 108 40.55 39.94 7.11
CA GLN A 108 40.71 38.53 7.44
C GLN A 108 39.38 37.87 7.85
N ILE A 109 38.53 38.57 8.61
CA ILE A 109 37.16 38.12 8.91
C ILE A 109 36.35 37.99 7.62
N LYS A 110 36.42 38.99 6.73
CA LYS A 110 35.69 38.94 5.46
C LYS A 110 36.11 37.74 4.62
N HIS A 111 37.42 37.52 4.51
CA HIS A 111 37.96 36.37 3.78
C HIS A 111 37.49 35.03 4.36
N GLU A 112 37.58 34.85 5.68
CA GLU A 112 37.11 33.63 6.36
C GLU A 112 35.59 33.41 6.19
N VAL A 113 34.79 34.48 6.24
CA VAL A 113 33.34 34.40 5.99
C VAL A 113 33.06 33.98 4.55
N ASP A 114 33.72 34.60 3.58
CA ASP A 114 33.55 34.29 2.16
C ASP A 114 33.94 32.82 1.88
N GLU A 115 35.05 32.33 2.45
CA GLU A 115 35.48 30.93 2.32
C GLU A 115 34.46 29.96 2.95
N ARG A 116 33.95 30.26 4.15
CA ARG A 116 32.95 29.42 4.80
C ARG A 116 31.64 29.37 4.04
N VAL A 117 31.20 30.49 3.47
CA VAL A 117 30.00 30.55 2.63
C VAL A 117 30.20 29.66 1.39
N GLN A 118 31.33 29.78 0.69
CA GLN A 118 31.64 28.95 -0.47
C GLN A 118 31.68 27.45 -0.11
N MET A 119 32.32 27.09 1.01
CA MET A 119 32.34 25.70 1.47
C MET A 119 30.93 25.19 1.82
N SER A 120 30.10 26.03 2.46
CA SER A 120 28.72 25.66 2.79
C SER A 120 27.86 25.49 1.54
N GLU A 121 28.02 26.35 0.54
CA GLU A 121 27.31 26.23 -0.75
C GLU A 121 27.77 24.99 -1.52
N ALA A 122 29.08 24.72 -1.55
CA ALA A 122 29.62 23.51 -2.16
C ALA A 122 29.10 22.24 -1.48
N ALA A 123 29.08 22.21 -0.14
CA ALA A 123 28.55 21.09 0.63
C ALA A 123 27.05 20.89 0.39
N LYS A 124 26.28 21.98 0.33
CA LYS A 124 24.85 21.92 0.00
C LYS A 124 24.62 21.36 -1.41
N ASN A 125 25.32 21.89 -2.42
CA ASN A 125 25.19 21.42 -3.80
C ASN A 125 25.60 19.95 -3.95
N GLN A 126 26.60 19.51 -3.19
CA GLN A 126 27.01 18.10 -3.14
C GLN A 126 25.91 17.22 -2.54
N ALA A 127 25.34 17.63 -1.40
CA ALA A 127 24.24 16.91 -0.76
C ALA A 127 22.99 16.84 -1.64
N GLU A 128 22.65 17.91 -2.36
CA GLU A 128 21.53 17.91 -3.32
C GLU A 128 21.77 16.94 -4.48
N ARG A 129 22.99 16.85 -5.02
CA ARG A 129 23.32 15.86 -6.07
C ARG A 129 23.25 14.43 -5.55
N GLU A 130 23.80 14.19 -4.36
CA GLU A 130 23.74 12.87 -3.73
C GLU A 130 22.30 12.46 -3.46
N GLN A 131 21.46 13.40 -3.01
CA GLN A 131 20.03 13.19 -2.84
C GLN A 131 19.37 12.80 -4.16
N THR A 132 19.59 13.55 -5.25
CA THR A 132 18.99 13.22 -6.57
C THR A 132 19.42 11.84 -7.06
N ILE A 133 20.70 11.46 -6.92
CA ILE A 133 21.19 10.13 -7.32
C ILE A 133 20.48 9.02 -6.52
N VAL A 134 20.27 9.23 -5.22
CA VAL A 134 19.58 8.26 -4.37
C VAL A 134 18.10 8.18 -4.72
N GLU A 135 17.45 9.31 -5.01
CA GLU A 135 16.05 9.36 -5.44
C GLU A 135 15.85 8.62 -6.77
N ASP A 136 16.70 8.85 -7.77
CA ASP A 136 16.66 8.13 -9.05
C ASP A 136 16.84 6.62 -8.85
N TYR A 137 17.81 6.21 -8.02
CA TYR A 137 18.06 4.79 -7.74
C TYR A 137 16.89 4.13 -6.98
N LEU A 138 16.22 4.87 -6.10
CA LEU A 138 15.01 4.37 -5.43
C LEU A 138 13.84 4.22 -6.39
N GLU A 139 13.68 5.12 -7.35
CA GLU A 139 12.64 5.01 -8.38
C GLU A 139 12.83 3.75 -9.23
N ASP A 140 14.07 3.46 -9.64
CA ASP A 140 14.43 2.21 -10.35
C ASP A 140 14.09 0.96 -9.52
N ILE A 141 14.44 0.95 -8.24
CA ILE A 141 14.14 -0.17 -7.33
C ILE A 141 12.62 -0.35 -7.17
N ILE A 142 11.85 0.74 -7.06
CA ILE A 142 10.39 0.67 -6.93
C ILE A 142 9.78 0.08 -8.21
N ALA A 143 10.22 0.52 -9.38
CA ALA A 143 9.74 -0.02 -10.65
C ALA A 143 10.07 -1.51 -10.82
N GLU A 144 11.27 -1.94 -10.41
CA GLU A 144 11.66 -3.35 -10.40
C GLU A 144 10.79 -4.16 -9.43
N LYS A 145 10.54 -3.62 -8.22
CA LYS A 145 9.67 -4.26 -7.22
C LYS A 145 8.25 -4.48 -7.75
N GLU A 146 7.65 -3.47 -8.37
CA GLU A 146 6.30 -3.58 -8.96
C GLU A 146 6.25 -4.66 -10.05
N THR A 147 7.28 -4.70 -10.90
CA THR A 147 7.41 -5.73 -11.93
C THR A 147 7.51 -7.13 -11.30
N LEU A 148 8.31 -7.29 -10.24
CA LEU A 148 8.45 -8.55 -9.52
C LEU A 148 7.15 -8.97 -8.84
N GLU A 149 6.41 -8.05 -8.23
CA GLU A 149 5.11 -8.33 -7.62
C GLU A 149 4.12 -8.92 -8.63
N VAL A 150 4.04 -8.35 -9.84
CA VAL A 150 3.21 -8.91 -10.93
C VAL A 150 3.64 -10.33 -11.28
N THR A 151 4.95 -10.59 -11.43
CA THR A 151 5.43 -11.94 -11.77
C THR A 151 5.14 -12.97 -10.67
N VAL A 152 5.18 -12.55 -9.40
CA VAL A 152 4.85 -13.43 -8.25
C VAL A 152 3.38 -13.80 -8.26
N GLU A 153 2.49 -12.84 -8.56
CA GLU A 153 1.05 -13.11 -8.69
C GLU A 153 0.75 -14.08 -9.84
N GLU A 154 1.39 -13.90 -11.00
CA GLU A 154 1.26 -14.83 -12.12
C GLU A 154 1.72 -16.24 -11.76
N LEU A 155 2.88 -16.37 -11.09
CA LEU A 155 3.40 -17.66 -10.61
C LEU A 155 2.46 -18.33 -9.60
N ALA A 156 1.85 -17.56 -8.70
CA ALA A 156 0.83 -18.07 -7.78
C ALA A 156 -0.39 -18.61 -8.56
N GLY A 157 -0.83 -17.90 -9.61
CA GLY A 157 -1.90 -18.36 -10.51
C GLY A 157 -1.55 -19.66 -11.24
N TYR A 158 -0.32 -19.77 -11.77
CA TYR A 158 0.16 -21.01 -12.39
C TYR A 158 0.23 -22.18 -11.40
N SER A 159 0.70 -21.93 -10.18
CA SER A 159 0.75 -22.94 -9.12
C SER A 159 -0.65 -23.48 -8.77
N GLN A 160 -1.63 -22.59 -8.63
CA GLN A 160 -3.03 -22.97 -8.38
C GLN A 160 -3.60 -23.81 -9.52
N ARG A 161 -3.39 -23.39 -10.78
CA ARG A 161 -3.84 -24.15 -11.96
C ARG A 161 -3.17 -25.52 -12.03
N ASN A 162 -1.90 -25.62 -11.65
CA ASN A 162 -1.17 -26.89 -11.66
C ASN A 162 -1.74 -27.88 -10.62
N GLU A 163 -2.08 -27.42 -9.42
CA GLU A 163 -2.74 -28.28 -8.42
C GLU A 163 -4.16 -28.69 -8.86
N GLN A 164 -4.92 -27.80 -9.53
CA GLN A 164 -6.21 -28.17 -10.13
C GLN A 164 -6.04 -29.29 -11.18
N LEU A 165 -5.12 -29.12 -12.12
CA LEU A 165 -4.84 -30.13 -13.15
C LEU A 165 -4.39 -31.47 -12.55
N LYS A 166 -3.61 -31.44 -11.47
CA LYS A 166 -3.20 -32.66 -10.75
C LYS A 166 -4.38 -33.38 -10.10
N HIS A 167 -5.35 -32.65 -9.56
CA HIS A 167 -6.60 -33.24 -9.08
C HIS A 167 -7.42 -33.85 -10.23
N GLU A 168 -7.58 -33.14 -11.34
CA GLU A 168 -8.29 -33.64 -12.53
C GLU A 168 -7.64 -34.91 -13.09
N ILE A 169 -6.31 -34.96 -13.19
CA ILE A 169 -5.57 -36.16 -13.63
C ILE A 169 -5.85 -37.34 -12.70
N LYS A 170 -5.89 -37.10 -11.37
CA LYS A 170 -6.16 -38.16 -10.39
C LYS A 170 -7.60 -38.68 -10.51
N ASP A 171 -8.56 -37.81 -10.81
CA ASP A 171 -9.95 -38.19 -11.05
C ASP A 171 -10.08 -38.99 -12.35
N LEU A 172 -9.49 -38.51 -13.45
CA LEU A 172 -9.45 -39.24 -14.73
C LEU A 172 -8.78 -40.62 -14.59
N ALA A 173 -7.72 -40.74 -13.79
CA ALA A 173 -7.09 -42.03 -13.53
C ALA A 173 -8.02 -43.01 -12.80
N ARG A 174 -8.84 -42.52 -11.84
CA ARG A 174 -9.85 -43.34 -11.17
C ARG A 174 -10.97 -43.76 -12.12
N ASP A 175 -11.44 -42.83 -12.95
CA ASP A 175 -12.49 -43.13 -13.94
C ASP A 175 -12.01 -44.15 -14.97
N LYS A 176 -10.76 -44.02 -15.44
CA LYS A 176 -10.12 -45.00 -16.31
C LYS A 176 -10.13 -46.39 -15.66
N GLN A 177 -9.65 -46.51 -14.41
CA GLN A 177 -9.61 -47.80 -13.71
C GLN A 177 -11.01 -48.41 -13.56
N HIS A 178 -12.01 -47.59 -13.27
CA HIS A 178 -13.40 -48.03 -13.16
C HIS A 178 -13.95 -48.57 -14.48
N ILE A 179 -13.65 -47.89 -15.59
CA ILE A 179 -14.03 -48.35 -16.94
C ILE A 179 -13.31 -49.66 -17.29
N GLU A 180 -12.02 -49.77 -16.99
CA GLU A 180 -11.25 -51.00 -17.22
C GLU A 180 -11.81 -52.19 -16.44
N ASN A 181 -12.21 -51.98 -15.18
CA ASN A 181 -12.88 -53.02 -14.38
C ASN A 181 -14.20 -53.45 -15.02
N LYS A 182 -15.07 -52.50 -15.39
CA LYS A 182 -16.35 -52.80 -16.07
C LYS A 182 -16.15 -53.52 -17.40
N LEU A 183 -15.10 -53.18 -18.14
CA LEU A 183 -14.76 -53.86 -19.38
C LEU A 183 -14.34 -55.30 -19.11
N SER A 184 -13.56 -55.54 -18.06
CA SER A 184 -13.20 -56.90 -17.63
C SER A 184 -14.44 -57.72 -17.28
N ASP A 185 -15.35 -57.17 -16.48
CA ASP A 185 -16.61 -57.84 -16.10
C ASP A 185 -17.45 -58.20 -17.35
N ALA A 186 -17.57 -57.27 -18.30
CA ALA A 186 -18.31 -57.50 -19.54
C ALA A 186 -17.65 -58.57 -20.44
N ILE A 187 -16.31 -58.63 -20.46
CA ILE A 187 -15.57 -59.67 -21.18
C ILE A 187 -15.80 -61.04 -20.53
N GLU A 188 -15.81 -61.13 -19.19
CA GLU A 188 -16.11 -62.36 -18.47
C GLU A 188 -17.54 -62.84 -18.75
N GLU A 189 -18.53 -61.94 -18.72
CA GLU A 189 -19.92 -62.26 -19.07
C GLU A 189 -20.03 -62.75 -20.51
N LEU A 190 -19.37 -62.08 -21.47
CA LEU A 190 -19.34 -62.49 -22.87
C LEU A 190 -18.72 -63.88 -23.03
N ASN A 191 -17.62 -64.16 -22.34
CA ASN A 191 -16.97 -65.47 -22.38
C ASN A 191 -17.87 -66.57 -21.78
N SER A 192 -18.58 -66.26 -20.69
CA SER A 192 -19.59 -67.15 -20.10
C SER A 192 -20.71 -67.45 -21.10
N LEU A 193 -21.30 -66.43 -21.73
CA LEU A 193 -22.32 -66.58 -22.78
C LEU A 193 -21.81 -67.41 -23.97
N ARG A 194 -20.57 -67.16 -24.40
CA ARG A 194 -19.93 -67.91 -25.47
C ARG A 194 -19.76 -69.39 -25.12
N SER A 195 -19.51 -69.72 -23.85
CA SER A 195 -19.38 -71.10 -23.38
C SER A 195 -20.68 -71.91 -23.45
N TYR A 196 -21.86 -71.26 -23.41
CA TYR A 196 -23.17 -71.91 -23.60
C TYR A 196 -23.51 -72.16 -25.08
N THR A 197 -22.81 -71.53 -26.02
CA THR A 197 -23.11 -71.65 -27.46
C THR A 197 -23.02 -73.09 -27.98
N PRO A 198 -22.00 -73.90 -27.65
CA PRO A 198 -21.91 -75.29 -28.07
C PRO A 198 -23.04 -76.17 -27.51
N GLU A 199 -23.46 -75.93 -26.27
CA GLU A 199 -24.56 -76.66 -25.65
C GLU A 199 -25.89 -76.38 -26.37
N LEU A 200 -26.17 -75.10 -26.67
CA LEU A 200 -27.32 -74.71 -27.48
C LEU A 200 -27.28 -75.32 -28.90
N GLN A 201 -26.10 -75.37 -29.53
CA GLN A 201 -25.93 -76.04 -30.82
C GLN A 201 -26.21 -77.54 -30.73
N SER A 202 -25.70 -78.22 -29.69
CA SER A 202 -25.97 -79.64 -29.44
C SER A 202 -27.46 -79.90 -29.23
N LEU A 203 -28.13 -79.11 -28.39
CA LEU A 203 -29.58 -79.21 -28.18
C LEU A 203 -30.35 -79.00 -29.49
N ARG A 204 -29.96 -78.01 -30.30
CA ARG A 204 -30.57 -77.78 -31.61
C ARG A 204 -30.43 -78.99 -32.54
N THR A 205 -29.26 -79.64 -32.56
CA THR A 205 -29.05 -80.86 -33.34
C THR A 205 -29.90 -82.02 -32.81
N GLN A 206 -30.00 -82.18 -31.49
CA GLN A 206 -30.84 -83.23 -30.89
C GLN A 206 -32.32 -83.03 -31.22
N VAL A 207 -32.81 -81.80 -31.16
CA VAL A 207 -34.18 -81.46 -31.57
C VAL A 207 -34.42 -81.83 -33.04
N ALA A 208 -33.50 -81.45 -33.94
CA ALA A 208 -33.62 -81.79 -35.36
C ALA A 208 -33.65 -83.32 -35.60
N ILE A 209 -32.84 -84.10 -34.86
CA ILE A 209 -32.86 -85.56 -34.93
C ILE A 209 -34.22 -86.11 -34.48
N LEU A 210 -34.73 -85.64 -33.33
CA LEU A 210 -36.04 -86.05 -32.81
C LEU A 210 -37.18 -85.70 -33.77
N GLU A 211 -37.13 -84.53 -34.41
CA GLU A 211 -38.10 -84.13 -35.44
C GLU A 211 -38.07 -85.11 -36.63
N THR A 212 -36.89 -85.51 -37.11
CA THR A 212 -36.79 -86.49 -38.22
C THR A 212 -37.26 -87.89 -37.84
N GLU A 213 -36.97 -88.35 -36.61
CA GLU A 213 -37.46 -89.65 -36.11
C GLU A 213 -38.99 -89.61 -35.94
N LEU A 214 -39.54 -88.50 -35.42
CA LEU A 214 -40.98 -88.32 -35.28
C LEU A 214 -41.68 -88.38 -36.64
N GLU A 215 -41.14 -87.70 -37.66
CA GLU A 215 -41.66 -87.75 -39.03
C GLU A 215 -41.62 -89.16 -39.60
N HIS A 216 -40.50 -89.88 -39.39
CA HIS A 216 -40.37 -91.28 -39.83
C HIS A 216 -41.40 -92.20 -39.15
N ARG A 217 -41.59 -92.06 -37.83
CA ARG A 217 -42.60 -92.82 -37.07
C ARG A 217 -44.03 -92.49 -37.48
N SER A 218 -44.29 -91.21 -37.77
CA SER A 218 -45.56 -90.76 -38.33
C SER A 218 -45.85 -91.47 -39.66
N GLN A 219 -44.86 -91.52 -40.56
CA GLN A 219 -44.97 -92.24 -41.84
C GLN A 219 -45.20 -93.74 -41.63
N GLN A 220 -44.42 -94.41 -40.77
CA GLN A 220 -44.63 -95.83 -40.45
C GLN A 220 -46.04 -96.11 -39.94
N THR A 221 -46.57 -95.24 -39.09
CA THR A 221 -47.94 -95.36 -38.56
C THR A 221 -48.97 -95.21 -39.67
N ASN A 222 -48.76 -94.28 -40.60
CA ASN A 222 -49.63 -94.09 -41.76
C ASN A 222 -49.59 -95.32 -42.69
N ASP A 223 -48.41 -95.85 -42.98
CA ASP A 223 -48.22 -97.05 -43.82
C ASP A 223 -48.91 -98.28 -43.19
N LEU A 224 -48.75 -98.49 -41.88
CA LEU A 224 -49.42 -99.55 -41.13
C LEU A 224 -50.95 -99.38 -41.14
N ARG A 225 -51.44 -98.15 -41.03
CA ARG A 225 -52.87 -97.83 -41.13
C ARG A 225 -53.42 -98.19 -42.51
N ILE A 226 -52.71 -97.83 -43.58
CA ILE A 226 -53.08 -98.19 -44.95
C ILE A 226 -53.09 -99.72 -45.12
N ALA A 227 -52.07 -100.42 -44.62
CA ALA A 227 -52.02 -101.88 -44.69
C ALA A 227 -53.18 -102.56 -43.93
N LEU A 228 -53.55 -102.03 -42.75
CA LEU A 228 -54.70 -102.49 -41.99
C LEU A 228 -56.01 -102.29 -42.75
N ASP A 229 -56.20 -101.14 -43.40
CA ASP A 229 -57.37 -100.87 -44.23
C ASP A 229 -57.47 -101.83 -45.42
N VAL A 230 -56.34 -102.19 -46.05
CA VAL A 230 -56.28 -103.21 -47.11
C VAL A 230 -56.67 -104.59 -46.56
N VAL A 231 -56.13 -105.01 -45.41
CA VAL A 231 -56.48 -106.29 -44.78
C VAL A 231 -57.96 -106.34 -44.41
N ASN A 232 -58.51 -105.25 -43.86
CA ASN A 232 -59.93 -105.16 -43.56
C ASN A 232 -60.78 -105.29 -44.83
N SER A 233 -60.35 -104.67 -45.93
CA SER A 233 -61.00 -104.79 -47.25
C SER A 233 -60.92 -106.22 -47.81
N LEU A 234 -59.78 -106.90 -47.66
CA LEU A 234 -59.62 -108.31 -48.04
C LEU A 234 -60.46 -109.24 -47.16
N LYS A 235 -60.59 -108.95 -45.87
CA LYS A 235 -61.43 -109.72 -44.94
C LYS A 235 -62.91 -109.59 -45.26
N SER A 236 -63.38 -108.41 -45.69
CA SER A 236 -64.75 -108.29 -46.23
C SER A 236 -64.93 -109.14 -47.49
N VAL A 237 -63.99 -109.10 -48.43
CA VAL A 237 -64.03 -109.93 -49.65
C VAL A 237 -63.96 -111.43 -49.33
N SER A 238 -63.16 -111.85 -48.35
CA SER A 238 -63.06 -113.24 -47.90
C SER A 238 -64.35 -113.73 -47.25
N LYS A 239 -65.02 -112.88 -46.45
CA LYS A 239 -66.34 -113.18 -45.90
C LYS A 239 -67.38 -113.37 -47.00
N ASP A 240 -67.31 -112.55 -48.05
CA ASP A 240 -68.18 -112.66 -49.21
C ASP A 240 -67.93 -113.97 -50.00
N THR A 241 -66.71 -114.53 -49.95
CA THR A 241 -66.36 -115.84 -50.54
C THR A 241 -66.65 -117.06 -49.65
N GLU A 242 -66.59 -116.94 -48.32
CA GLU A 242 -67.05 -118.00 -47.39
C GLU A 242 -68.58 -118.18 -47.49
N THR A 243 -69.34 -117.10 -47.70
CA THR A 243 -70.77 -117.19 -48.03
C THR A 243 -71.06 -117.82 -49.40
N LEU A 244 -70.07 -117.91 -50.30
CA LEU A 244 -70.20 -118.59 -51.59
C LEU A 244 -69.80 -120.07 -51.55
N THR A 245 -69.15 -120.54 -50.48
CA THR A 245 -68.68 -121.94 -50.35
C THR A 245 -69.52 -122.78 -49.38
N ASP A 246 -70.28 -122.19 -48.47
CA ASP A 246 -71.27 -122.92 -47.64
C ASP A 246 -72.65 -123.10 -48.31
N ASP A 247 -72.94 -122.43 -49.43
CA ASP A 247 -74.23 -122.53 -50.16
C ASP A 247 -74.23 -123.57 -51.31
N THR A 248 -73.23 -124.47 -51.40
CA THR A 248 -73.19 -125.51 -52.46
C THR A 248 -72.97 -126.95 -51.99
N VAL A 249 -73.25 -127.28 -50.72
CA VAL A 249 -73.33 -128.69 -50.27
C VAL A 249 -74.45 -128.90 -49.25
N ASN A 250 -75.71 -128.84 -49.68
CA ASN A 250 -76.72 -129.82 -49.28
C ASN A 250 -77.98 -129.79 -50.16
N GLU A 251 -77.98 -130.72 -51.11
CA GLU A 251 -79.07 -131.55 -51.64
C GLU A 251 -80.44 -130.94 -51.99
N GLY A 252 -80.82 -131.19 -53.25
CA GLY A 252 -82.20 -131.11 -53.69
C GLY A 252 -83.08 -132.18 -53.04
N ILE A 253 -84.36 -131.83 -52.90
CA ILE A 253 -85.50 -132.76 -52.78
C ILE A 253 -86.66 -132.17 -53.60
N CYS A 254 -87.05 -132.92 -54.65
CA CYS A 254 -88.35 -133.15 -55.33
C CYS A 254 -89.30 -131.95 -55.60
N ASP A 255 -89.93 -131.75 -56.76
CA ASP A 255 -90.41 -132.61 -57.87
C ASP A 255 -90.16 -132.01 -59.26
#